data_AF-A0A382HS29-F1
#
_entry.id   AF-A0A382HS29-F1
#
_cell.length_a   1.000
_cell.length_b   1.000
_cell.length_c   1.000
_cell.angle_alpha   90.00
_cell.angle_beta   90.00
_cell.angle_gamma   90.00
#
_symmetry.space_group_name_H-M   'P 1'
#
loop_
_entity.id
_entity.type
_entity.pdbx_description
1 polymer ?
#
loop_
_entity_poly.entity_id
_entity_poly.type
_entity_poly.pdbx_seq_one_letter_code
_entity_poly.pdbx_strand_id
1 'polypeptide(L)' 'VISTHDLNFAASVCDQVVLLRQGCVLAAGPIHEILRPDTVKDLYNVDAVVEQHATAGHLTIVPLARRATDTP' A
#
# COMPACT_ATOMS: atom_id res chain seq x y z
N VAL A 1 -6.85 10.88 -12.62
CA VAL A 1 -5.69 10.05 -12.21
C VAL A 1 -4.94 10.80 -11.12
N ILE A 2 -4.73 10.17 -9.97
CA ILE A 2 -4.02 10.74 -8.81
C ILE A 2 -2.71 9.97 -8.64
N SER A 3 -1.64 10.67 -8.27
CA SER A 3 -0.36 10.07 -7.87
C SER A 3 -0.01 10.56 -6.48
N THR A 4 0.25 9.63 -5.56
CA THR A 4 0.57 9.92 -4.17
C THR A 4 1.53 8.88 -3.61
N HIS A 5 2.27 9.25 -2.58
CA HIS A 5 3.04 8.33 -1.76
C HIS A 5 2.26 7.82 -0.54
N ASP A 6 1.06 8.36 -0.28
CA ASP A 6 0.22 7.97 0.85
C ASP A 6 -0.82 6.93 0.43
N LEU A 7 -0.66 5.71 0.91
CA LEU A 7 -1.59 4.60 0.64
C LEU A 7 -2.95 4.77 1.32
N ASN A 8 -3.01 5.43 2.49
CA ASN A 8 -4.29 5.66 3.18
C ASN A 8 -5.12 6.68 2.41
N PHE A 9 -4.48 7.73 1.91
CA PHE A 9 -5.15 8.68 1.03
C PHE A 9 -5.67 7.98 -0.22
N ALA A 10 -4.83 7.19 -0.91
CA ALA A 10 -5.24 6.43 -2.08
C ALA A 10 -6.41 5.47 -1.77
N ALA A 11 -6.33 4.72 -0.67
CA ALA A 11 -7.38 3.81 -0.23
C ALA A 11 -8.73 4.51 0.04
N SER A 12 -8.70 5.77 0.51
CA SER A 12 -9.91 6.52 0.84
C SER A 12 -10.65 7.09 -0.37
N VAL A 13 -10.00 7.24 -1.53
CA VAL A 13 -10.58 7.95 -2.70
C VAL A 13 -10.51 7.20 -4.02
N CYS A 14 -9.75 6.11 -4.11
CA CYS A 14 -9.56 5.35 -5.36
C CYS A 14 -10.19 3.96 -5.27
N ASP A 15 -10.78 3.50 -6.37
CA ASP A 15 -11.25 2.11 -6.50
C ASP A 15 -10.17 1.17 -7.08
N GLN A 16 -9.27 1.74 -7.88
CA GLN A 16 -8.19 1.06 -8.60
C GLN A 16 -6.86 1.72 -8.24
N VAL A 17 -5.80 0.92 -8.20
CA VAL A 17 -4.44 1.41 -7.91
C VAL A 17 -3.41 0.75 -8.82
N VAL A 18 -2.37 1.50 -9.14
CA VAL A 18 -1.14 0.99 -9.75
C VAL A 18 0.00 1.33 -8.80
N LEU A 19 0.69 0.30 -8.31
CA LEU A 19 1.85 0.45 -7.44
C LEU A 19 3.12 0.41 -8.29
N LEU A 20 4.01 1.35 -8.03
CA LEU A 20 5.27 1.51 -8.76
C LEU A 20 6.45 1.38 -7.81
N ARG A 21 7.45 0.60 -8.20
CA ARG A 21 8.73 0.49 -7.49
C ARG A 21 9.87 0.46 -8.48
N GLN A 22 10.88 1.30 -8.26
CA GLN A 22 12.07 1.39 -9.12
C GLN A 22 11.73 1.54 -10.62
N GLY A 23 10.73 2.36 -10.93
CA GLY A 23 10.28 2.61 -12.32
C GLY A 23 9.47 1.49 -12.96
N CYS A 24 9.20 0.40 -12.24
CA CYS A 24 8.43 -0.75 -12.73
C CYS A 24 7.06 -0.83 -12.04
N VAL A 25 6.07 -1.38 -12.75
CA VAL A 25 4.77 -1.74 -12.15
C VAL A 25 4.96 -2.95 -11.26
N LEU A 26 4.76 -2.75 -9.96
CA LEU A 26 4.78 -3.81 -8.96
C LEU A 26 3.46 -4.59 -8.98
N ALA A 27 2.33 -3.87 -9.02
CA ALA A 27 0.99 -4.44 -9.02
C ALA A 27 -0.03 -3.43 -9.56
N ALA A 28 -1.13 -3.91 -10.16
CA ALA A 28 -2.20 -3.06 -10.67
C ALA A 28 -3.55 -3.78 -10.58
N GLY A 29 -4.59 -3.09 -10.10
CA GLY A 29 -5.93 -3.66 -9.95
C GLY A 29 -6.77 -3.01 -8.85
N PRO A 30 -7.88 -3.67 -8.44
CA PRO A 30 -8.75 -3.19 -7.37
C PRO A 30 -8.01 -3.01 -6.05
N ILE A 31 -8.30 -1.94 -5.31
CA ILE A 31 -7.56 -1.62 -4.07
C ILE A 31 -7.56 -2.77 -3.06
N HIS A 32 -8.67 -3.48 -2.90
CA HIS A 32 -8.81 -4.58 -1.93
C HIS A 32 -8.03 -5.85 -2.32
N GLU A 33 -7.68 -6.00 -3.60
CA GLU A 33 -6.85 -7.12 -4.07
C GLU A 33 -5.36 -6.76 -3.99
N ILE A 34 -5.02 -5.49 -4.23
CA ILE A 34 -3.64 -5.01 -4.35
C ILE A 34 -3.05 -4.57 -3.00
N LEU A 35 -3.79 -3.80 -2.19
CA LEU A 35 -3.30 -3.30 -0.91
C LEU A 35 -3.38 -4.40 0.14
N ARG A 36 -2.30 -5.17 0.25
CA ARG A 36 -2.11 -6.26 1.22
C ARG A 36 -0.78 -6.08 1.95
N PRO A 37 -0.59 -6.64 3.15
CA PRO A 37 0.66 -6.52 3.91
C PRO A 37 1.91 -6.82 3.07
N ASP A 38 1.90 -7.89 2.28
CA ASP A 38 3.03 -8.28 1.43
C ASP A 38 3.33 -7.23 0.35
N THR A 39 2.29 -6.69 -0.31
CA THR A 39 2.48 -5.67 -1.34
C THR A 39 2.98 -4.34 -0.76
N VAL A 40 2.50 -3.96 0.44
CA VAL A 40 2.99 -2.77 1.16
C VAL A 40 4.45 -2.94 1.55
N LYS A 41 4.81 -4.14 2.00
CA LYS A 41 6.18 -4.51 2.31
C LYS A 41 7.08 -4.44 1.09
N ASP A 42 6.66 -4.99 -0.04
CA ASP A 42 7.45 -4.93 -1.28
C ASP A 42 7.60 -3.48 -1.76
N LEU A 43 6.55 -2.67 -1.66
CA LEU A 43 6.54 -1.27 -2.08
C LEU A 43 7.45 -0.37 -1.22
N TYR A 44 7.32 -0.45 0.11
CA TYR A 44 7.96 0.48 1.05
C TYR A 44 9.06 -0.12 1.93
N ASN A 45 9.30 -1.43 1.86
CA ASN A 45 10.21 -2.18 2.75
C ASN A 45 9.88 -2.00 4.25
N VAL A 46 8.58 -2.00 4.55
CA VAL A 46 8.02 -1.78 5.89
C VAL A 46 7.01 -2.89 6.17
N ASP A 47 7.08 -3.48 7.36
CA ASP A 47 6.04 -4.38 7.82
C ASP A 47 4.82 -3.54 8.24
N ALA A 48 3.66 -3.87 7.69
CA ALA A 48 2.43 -3.10 7.88
C ALA A 48 1.22 -4.02 8.05
N VAL A 49 0.22 -3.51 8.77
CA VAL A 49 -1.11 -4.11 8.85
C VAL A 49 -2.02 -3.38 7.88
N VAL A 50 -2.86 -4.13 7.17
CA VAL A 50 -3.90 -3.59 6.31
C VAL A 50 -5.25 -4.11 6.79
N GLU A 51 -6.10 -3.19 7.21
CA GLU A 51 -7.39 -3.50 7.82
C GLU A 51 -8.49 -2.64 7.21
N GLN A 52 -9.73 -3.13 7.22
CA GLN A 52 -10.87 -2.32 6.83
C GLN A 52 -11.32 -1.45 8.00
N HIS A 53 -11.37 -0.13 7.80
CA HIS A 53 -11.81 0.79 8.83
C HIS A 53 -13.30 0.60 9.12
N ALA A 54 -13.65 0.25 10.36
CA ALA A 54 -15.01 -0.12 10.76
C ALA A 54 -16.08 0.92 10.39
N THR A 55 -15.79 2.21 10.60
CA THR A 55 -16.73 3.29 10.28
C THR A 55 -16.62 3.80 8.84
N ALA A 56 -15.39 4.00 8.35
CA ALA A 56 -15.15 4.70 7.09
C ALA A 56 -15.16 3.78 5.86
N GLY A 57 -15.17 2.45 6.05
CA GLY A 57 -15.35 1.44 5.00
C GLY A 57 -14.15 1.21 4.07
N HIS A 58 -13.20 2.16 4.00
CA HIS A 58 -11.96 2.02 3.23
C HIS A 58 -10.86 1.30 4.01
N LEU A 59 -9.81 0.90 3.30
CA LEU A 59 -8.65 0.26 3.91
C LEU A 59 -7.78 1.29 4.66
N THR A 60 -7.28 0.90 5.82
CA THR A 60 -6.26 1.62 6.58
C THR A 60 -5.00 0.76 6.65
N ILE A 61 -3.88 1.36 6.29
CA ILE A 61 -2.54 0.82 6.28
C ILE A 61 -1.80 1.43 7.47
N VAL A 62 -1.40 0.58 8.42
CA VAL A 62 -0.69 0.99 9.64
C VAL A 62 0.73 0.40 9.61
N PRO A 63 1.77 1.23 9.46
CA PRO A 63 3.16 0.79 9.58
C PRO A 63 3.45 0.28 10.99
N LEU A 64 4.05 -0.91 11.11
CA LEU A 64 4.45 -1.48 12.39
C LEU A 64 5.94 -1.26 12.67
N ALA A 65 6.79 -1.59 11.70
CA ALA A 65 8.24 -1.45 11.83
C ALA A 65 8.88 -1.27 10.46
N ARG A 66 9.93 -0.44 10.41
CA ARG A 66 10.80 -0.34 9.23
C ARG A 66 11.85 -1.44 9.32
N ARG A 67 11.99 -2.27 8.28
CA ARG A 67 13.15 -3.15 8.19
C ARG A 67 14.38 -2.30 7.91
N ALA A 68 15.42 -2.48 8.73
CA ALA A 68 16.75 -2.03 8.34
C ALA A 68 17.05 -2.65 6.96
N THR A 69 17.48 -1.82 6.02
CA THR A 69 17.78 -2.23 4.65
C THR A 69 18.78 -3.37 4.68
N ASP A 70 18.35 -4.57 4.26
CA ASP A 70 19.26 -5.66 3.95
C ASP A 70 20.10 -5.18 2.76
N THR A 71 21.33 -4.78 3.04
CA THR A 71 22.30 -4.35 2.05
C THR A 71 23.25 -5.53 1.87
N PRO A 72 23.52 -6.00 0.64
CA PRO A 72 24.49 -7.06 0.42
C PRO A 72 25.90 -6.64 0.85
#